data_AF-A0A7S4HIP0-F1
#
_entry.id   AF-A0A7S4HIP0-F1
#
_cell.length_a   1.000
_cell.length_b   1.000
_cell.length_c   1.000
_cell.angle_alpha   90.00
_cell.angle_beta   90.00
_cell.angle_gamma   90.00
#
_symmetry.space_group_name_H-M   'P 1'
#
loop_
_entity.id
_entity.type
_entity.pdbx_description
1 polymer ?
#
loop_
_entity_poly.entity_id
_entity_poly.type
_entity_poly.pdbx_seq_one_letter_code
_entity_poly.pdbx_strand_id
1 'polypeptide(L)'
;DDLAGAAAPALPPATVRTAAYLTHPMFNTHHSEHQMLRYIFKLAQKDISLVHCMIPLGSCTMKLNSTAEMMPITWETINRIHPYAPAEQTAGYAELIASLEDMLCEITGFPGMSLQPNSGATGEYAGLRAIRAYQAAQGEANRDVCLIPVSAHGTNP
;
A
#
# COMPACT_ATOMS: atom_id res chain seq x y z
N ASP A 1 8.82 -32.14 -12.92
CA ASP A 1 8.39 -31.72 -14.27
C ASP A 1 7.40 -32.65 -14.97
N ASP A 2 7.13 -33.86 -14.47
CA ASP A 2 6.35 -34.87 -15.22
C ASP A 2 4.88 -35.04 -14.78
N LEU A 3 4.35 -34.18 -13.89
CA LEU A 3 2.97 -34.28 -13.39
C LEU A 3 1.97 -33.37 -14.11
N ALA A 4 2.44 -32.37 -14.86
CA ALA A 4 1.58 -31.44 -15.60
C ALA A 4 1.25 -31.90 -17.03
N GLY A 5 2.02 -32.84 -17.59
CA GLY A 5 1.88 -33.27 -18.99
C GLY A 5 0.64 -34.10 -19.32
N ALA A 6 -0.08 -34.61 -18.31
CA ALA A 6 -1.19 -35.55 -18.48
C ALA A 6 -2.59 -34.98 -18.19
N ALA A 7 -2.71 -33.70 -17.79
CA ALA A 7 -4.01 -33.09 -17.50
C ALA A 7 -4.61 -32.47 -18.78
N ALA A 8 -5.86 -32.83 -19.10
CA ALA A 8 -6.62 -32.16 -20.15
C ALA A 8 -6.71 -30.65 -19.83
N PRO A 9 -6.63 -29.76 -20.84
CA PRO A 9 -6.65 -28.32 -20.59
C PRO A 9 -7.94 -27.94 -19.84
N ALA A 10 -7.77 -27.35 -18.65
CA ALA A 10 -8.87 -26.93 -17.79
C ALA A 10 -9.72 -25.79 -18.38
N LEU A 11 -9.29 -25.23 -19.51
CA LEU A 11 -9.89 -24.07 -20.17
C LEU A 11 -10.31 -24.42 -21.60
N PRO A 12 -11.42 -23.85 -22.10
CA PRO A 12 -11.80 -23.96 -23.51
C PRO A 12 -10.65 -23.52 -24.44
N PRO A 13 -10.44 -24.20 -25.59
CA PRO A 13 -9.32 -23.87 -26.49
C PRO A 13 -9.24 -22.40 -26.91
N ALA A 14 -10.39 -21.73 -27.03
CA ALA A 14 -10.46 -20.31 -27.38
C ALA A 14 -9.90 -19.37 -26.31
N THR A 15 -9.77 -19.81 -25.06
CA THR A 15 -9.26 -19.01 -23.93
C THR A 15 -7.87 -19.46 -23.46
N VAL A 16 -7.29 -20.49 -24.09
CA VAL A 16 -5.93 -20.93 -23.79
C VAL A 16 -4.94 -19.90 -24.35
N ARG A 17 -4.11 -19.35 -23.46
CA ARG A 17 -3.06 -18.41 -23.85
C ARG A 17 -2.04 -19.11 -24.76
N THR A 18 -1.80 -18.53 -25.94
CA THR A 18 -0.83 -19.04 -26.91
C THR A 18 0.48 -18.24 -26.93
N ALA A 19 0.45 -16.99 -26.49
CA ALA A 19 1.62 -16.12 -26.49
C ALA A 19 2.58 -16.45 -25.34
N ALA A 20 3.86 -16.63 -25.68
CA ALA A 20 4.96 -16.78 -24.71
C ALA A 20 5.06 -15.53 -23.80
N TYR A 21 5.58 -15.73 -22.58
CA TYR A 21 5.72 -14.69 -21.57
C TYR A 21 6.98 -14.92 -20.75
N LEU A 22 7.45 -13.86 -20.07
CA LEU A 22 8.66 -13.91 -19.25
C LEU A 22 9.87 -14.49 -20.01
N THR A 23 9.96 -14.22 -21.31
CA THR A 23 11.01 -14.75 -22.20
C THR A 23 12.36 -14.07 -21.99
N HIS A 24 12.38 -12.90 -21.34
CA HIS A 24 13.62 -12.21 -21.02
C HIS A 24 14.50 -13.10 -20.11
N PRO A 25 15.83 -13.18 -20.35
CA PRO A 25 16.70 -14.08 -19.60
C PRO A 25 16.62 -13.93 -18.08
N MET A 26 16.36 -12.73 -17.57
CA MET A 26 16.23 -12.46 -16.13
C MET A 26 15.20 -13.35 -15.41
N PHE A 27 14.12 -13.76 -16.09
CA PHE A 27 13.12 -14.67 -15.52
C PHE A 27 13.52 -16.15 -15.60
N ASN A 28 14.61 -16.45 -16.29
CA ASN A 28 15.07 -17.80 -16.62
C ASN A 28 16.47 -18.13 -16.06
N THR A 29 17.08 -17.21 -15.29
CA THR A 29 18.46 -17.37 -14.77
C THR A 29 18.56 -17.64 -13.26
N HIS A 30 17.47 -17.44 -12.50
CA HIS A 30 17.48 -17.49 -11.02
C HIS A 30 16.37 -18.38 -10.47
N HIS A 31 16.42 -19.69 -10.74
CA HIS A 31 15.35 -20.63 -10.35
C HIS A 31 15.61 -21.35 -9.04
N SER A 32 16.88 -21.51 -8.64
CA SER A 32 17.18 -22.04 -7.31
C SER A 32 17.15 -20.95 -6.25
N GLU A 33 16.77 -21.32 -5.03
CA GLU A 33 16.75 -20.43 -3.87
C GLU A 33 18.10 -19.70 -3.70
N HIS A 34 19.21 -20.41 -3.87
CA HIS A 34 20.56 -19.83 -3.76
C HIS A 34 20.88 -18.83 -4.86
N GLN A 35 20.42 -19.07 -6.10
CA GLN A 35 20.58 -18.11 -7.18
C GLN A 35 19.75 -16.84 -6.91
N MET A 36 18.51 -17.00 -6.46
CA MET A 36 17.62 -15.89 -6.11
C MET A 36 18.17 -15.07 -4.95
N LEU A 37 18.66 -15.73 -3.89
CA LEU A 37 19.28 -15.07 -2.74
C LEU A 37 20.46 -14.20 -3.15
N ARG A 38 21.37 -14.75 -3.97
CA ARG A 38 22.51 -13.99 -4.53
C ARG A 38 22.06 -12.81 -5.37
N TYR A 39 21.00 -12.99 -6.17
CA TYR A 39 20.47 -11.94 -7.02
C TYR A 39 19.87 -10.80 -6.20
N ILE A 40 19.02 -11.09 -5.22
CA ILE A 40 18.43 -10.10 -4.30
C ILE A 40 19.53 -9.33 -3.57
N PHE A 41 20.51 -10.04 -3.00
CA PHE A 41 21.62 -9.41 -2.29
C PHE A 41 22.45 -8.50 -3.20
N LYS A 42 22.73 -8.95 -4.43
CA LYS A 42 23.45 -8.14 -5.44
C LYS A 42 22.70 -6.86 -5.81
N LEU A 43 21.36 -6.90 -5.87
CA LEU A 43 20.55 -5.71 -6.13
C LEU A 43 20.56 -4.78 -4.91
N ALA A 44 20.30 -5.30 -3.71
CA ALA A 44 20.29 -4.52 -2.48
C ALA A 44 21.61 -3.77 -2.23
N GLN A 45 22.75 -4.37 -2.58
CA GLN A 45 24.07 -3.72 -2.46
C GLN A 45 24.27 -2.49 -3.35
N LYS A 46 23.45 -2.30 -4.37
CA LYS A 46 23.54 -1.12 -5.25
C LYS A 46 22.80 0.09 -4.69
N ASP A 47 21.94 -0.13 -3.69
CA ASP A 47 21.03 0.89 -3.18
C ASP A 47 21.52 1.38 -1.81
N ILE A 48 21.80 2.68 -1.71
CA ILE A 48 22.02 3.31 -0.41
C ILE A 48 20.69 3.37 0.34
N SER A 49 20.72 2.98 1.62
CA SER A 49 19.54 2.89 2.46
C SER A 49 19.88 3.27 3.91
N LEU A 50 18.85 3.32 4.78
CA LEU A 50 19.00 3.72 6.18
C LEU A 50 19.91 2.79 7.01
N VAL A 51 20.28 1.61 6.50
CA VAL A 51 21.28 0.75 7.17
C VAL A 51 22.72 1.24 6.99
N HIS A 52 22.95 2.17 6.05
CA HIS A 52 24.28 2.65 5.69
C HIS A 52 24.59 4.01 6.33
N CYS A 53 23.71 4.99 6.15
CA CYS A 53 23.90 6.35 6.64
C CYS A 53 22.57 7.10 6.75
N MET A 54 22.65 8.34 7.25
CA MET A 54 21.55 9.29 7.18
C MET A 54 21.20 9.60 5.72
N ILE A 55 19.90 9.65 5.41
CA ILE A 55 19.35 10.08 4.11
C ILE A 55 18.47 11.32 4.35
N PRO A 56 19.04 12.55 4.29
CA PRO A 56 18.35 13.78 4.71
C PRO A 56 17.46 14.37 3.60
N LEU A 57 16.51 13.58 3.09
CA LEU A 57 15.54 14.05 2.11
C LEU A 57 14.49 14.93 2.80
N GLY A 58 14.51 16.23 2.50
CA GLY A 58 13.52 17.19 3.00
C GLY A 58 12.10 16.77 2.66
N SER A 59 11.15 17.02 3.57
CA SER A 59 9.73 16.61 3.47
C SER A 59 9.47 15.08 3.56
N CYS A 60 10.47 14.21 3.39
CA CYS A 60 10.29 12.75 3.42
C CYS A 60 10.28 12.12 4.82
N THR A 61 10.78 12.81 5.85
CA THR A 61 10.83 12.32 7.24
C THR A 61 11.47 10.92 7.36
N MET A 62 12.71 10.77 6.86
CA MET A 62 13.47 9.51 6.87
C MET A 62 13.94 9.11 8.30
N LYS A 63 12.99 8.71 9.14
CA LYS A 63 13.18 8.30 10.55
C LYS A 63 13.47 6.79 10.68
N LEU A 64 13.68 6.35 11.93
CA LEU A 64 13.78 4.92 12.25
C LEU A 64 12.49 4.18 11.84
N ASN A 65 12.67 2.99 11.26
CA ASN A 65 11.62 2.00 11.05
C ASN A 65 11.96 0.84 12.00
N SER A 66 11.39 0.81 13.19
CA SER A 66 11.84 -0.11 14.25
C SER A 66 11.50 -1.55 13.89
N THR A 67 12.40 -2.50 14.20
CA THR A 67 12.12 -3.92 14.01
C THR A 67 10.86 -4.35 14.76
N ALA A 68 10.63 -3.83 15.97
CA ALA A 68 9.44 -4.15 16.77
C ALA A 68 8.14 -3.69 16.09
N GLU A 69 8.17 -2.56 15.38
CA GLU A 69 7.03 -2.02 14.62
C GLU A 69 6.79 -2.81 13.33
N MET A 70 7.85 -3.34 12.71
CA MET A 70 7.76 -4.06 11.44
C MET A 70 7.40 -5.54 11.61
N MET A 71 7.72 -6.18 12.74
CA MET A 71 7.44 -7.62 12.93
C MET A 71 5.96 -8.00 12.71
N PRO A 72 4.96 -7.28 13.25
CA PRO A 72 3.55 -7.70 13.18
C PRO A 72 2.98 -7.77 11.76
N ILE A 73 3.55 -7.03 10.78
CA ILE A 73 3.03 -7.02 9.40
C ILE A 73 3.13 -8.38 8.71
N THR A 74 3.97 -9.29 9.24
CA THR A 74 4.15 -10.65 8.70
C THR A 74 3.38 -11.72 9.47
N TRP A 75 2.70 -11.37 10.57
CA TRP A 75 1.89 -12.30 11.34
C TRP A 75 0.68 -12.76 10.53
N GLU A 76 0.37 -14.05 10.59
CA GLU A 76 -0.72 -14.63 9.81
C GLU A 76 -2.08 -14.01 10.15
N THR A 77 -2.28 -13.63 11.41
CA THR A 77 -3.48 -12.95 11.92
C THR A 77 -3.67 -11.54 11.34
N ILE A 78 -2.62 -10.96 10.75
CA ILE A 78 -2.64 -9.67 10.07
C ILE A 78 -2.66 -9.92 8.55
N ASN A 79 -1.63 -10.56 7.99
CA ASN A 79 -1.45 -10.59 6.53
C ASN A 79 -2.20 -11.70 5.77
N ARG A 80 -2.94 -12.60 6.44
CA ARG A 80 -3.71 -13.68 5.77
C ARG A 80 -5.23 -13.52 5.89
N ILE A 81 -5.71 -12.33 6.25
CA ILE A 81 -7.14 -12.02 6.29
C ILE A 81 -7.58 -11.39 4.96
N HIS A 82 -8.64 -11.92 4.35
CA HIS A 82 -9.25 -11.31 3.17
C HIS A 82 -9.96 -10.00 3.56
N PRO A 83 -9.83 -8.90 2.79
CA PRO A 83 -10.41 -7.60 3.15
C PRO A 83 -11.94 -7.59 3.26
N TYR A 84 -12.63 -8.57 2.68
CA TYR A 84 -14.08 -8.78 2.79
C TYR A 84 -14.47 -9.97 3.67
N ALA A 85 -13.60 -10.39 4.59
CA ALA A 85 -13.95 -11.41 5.57
C ALA A 85 -15.12 -10.92 6.46
N PRO A 86 -16.00 -11.82 6.93
CA PRO A 86 -17.03 -11.48 7.90
C PRO A 86 -16.45 -10.78 9.15
N ALA A 87 -17.20 -9.86 9.72
CA ALA A 87 -16.73 -9.01 10.83
C ALA A 87 -16.30 -9.83 12.06
N GLU A 88 -16.89 -11.00 12.28
CA GLU A 88 -16.55 -11.90 13.38
C GLU A 88 -15.11 -12.46 13.25
N GLN A 89 -14.54 -12.46 12.03
CA GLN A 89 -13.16 -12.90 11.76
C GLN A 89 -12.14 -11.77 11.91
N THR A 90 -12.60 -10.52 12.11
CA THR A 90 -11.75 -9.31 12.09
C THR A 90 -11.85 -8.48 13.35
N ALA A 91 -12.31 -9.06 14.48
CA ALA A 91 -12.47 -8.33 15.74
C ALA A 91 -11.17 -7.64 16.20
N GLY A 92 -10.02 -8.30 16.08
CA GLY A 92 -8.72 -7.70 16.40
C GLY A 92 -8.32 -6.55 15.48
N TYR A 93 -8.73 -6.59 14.21
CA TYR A 93 -8.54 -5.47 13.28
C TYR A 93 -9.41 -4.27 13.65
N ALA A 94 -10.65 -4.51 14.07
CA ALA A 94 -11.56 -3.45 14.52
C ALA A 94 -10.99 -2.72 15.76
N GLU A 95 -10.47 -3.48 16.74
CA GLU A 95 -9.81 -2.91 17.92
C GLU A 95 -8.55 -2.11 17.56
N LEU A 96 -7.71 -2.64 16.66
CA LEU A 96 -6.51 -1.97 16.15
C LEU A 96 -6.85 -0.64 15.46
N ILE A 97 -7.86 -0.65 14.60
CA ILE A 97 -8.32 0.54 13.86
C ILE A 97 -8.87 1.60 14.82
N ALA A 98 -9.74 1.21 15.74
CA ALA A 98 -10.34 2.14 16.72
C ALA A 98 -9.27 2.78 17.61
N SER A 99 -8.33 1.97 18.13
CA SER A 99 -7.24 2.48 18.97
C SER A 99 -6.35 3.46 18.21
N LEU A 100 -6.06 3.18 16.93
CA LEU A 100 -5.27 4.08 16.09
C LEU A 100 -6.03 5.37 15.77
N GLU A 101 -7.33 5.29 15.48
CA GLU A 101 -8.19 6.45 15.28
C GLU A 101 -8.18 7.36 16.52
N ASP A 102 -8.39 6.80 17.72
CA ASP A 102 -8.38 7.55 18.98
C ASP A 102 -7.05 8.27 19.20
N MET A 103 -5.92 7.57 19.02
CA MET A 103 -4.59 8.16 19.16
C MET A 103 -4.35 9.30 18.15
N LEU A 104 -4.79 9.14 16.90
CA LEU A 104 -4.63 10.18 15.88
C LEU A 104 -5.55 11.37 16.13
N CYS A 105 -6.77 11.15 16.62
CA CYS A 105 -7.69 12.22 17.02
C CYS A 105 -7.11 13.03 18.19
N GLU A 106 -6.53 12.37 19.20
CA GLU A 106 -5.86 13.06 20.31
C GLU A 106 -4.67 13.90 19.82
N ILE A 107 -3.85 13.39 18.90
CA ILE A 107 -2.69 14.12 18.34
C ILE A 107 -3.12 15.35 17.52
N THR A 108 -4.22 15.25 16.77
CA THR A 108 -4.62 16.26 15.77
C THR A 108 -5.74 17.19 16.21
N GLY A 109 -6.51 16.80 17.23
CA GLY A 109 -7.70 17.52 17.69
C GLY A 109 -8.94 17.36 16.78
N PHE A 110 -8.91 16.45 15.79
CA PHE A 110 -10.08 16.16 14.97
C PHE A 110 -11.09 15.27 15.71
N PRO A 111 -12.39 15.39 15.42
CA PRO A 111 -13.43 14.59 16.08
C PRO A 111 -13.55 13.15 15.56
N GLY A 112 -12.80 12.78 14.52
CA GLY A 112 -12.79 11.45 13.93
C GLY A 112 -11.78 11.34 12.80
N MET A 113 -11.39 10.12 12.44
CA MET A 113 -10.37 9.85 11.43
C MET A 113 -10.80 8.77 10.46
N SER A 114 -10.52 8.94 9.16
CA SER A 114 -10.68 7.87 8.17
C SER A 114 -9.32 7.25 7.86
N LEU A 115 -9.21 5.93 8.06
CA LEU A 115 -8.02 5.14 7.68
C LEU A 115 -8.12 4.54 6.26
N GLN A 116 -9.12 4.92 5.47
CA GLN A 116 -9.30 4.41 4.11
C GLN A 116 -8.27 4.92 3.08
N PRO A 117 -7.81 6.18 3.12
CA PRO A 117 -6.80 6.67 2.17
C PRO A 117 -5.45 5.97 2.39
N ASN A 118 -4.87 5.40 1.33
CA ASN A 118 -3.64 4.61 1.39
C ASN A 118 -2.36 5.40 1.00
N SER A 119 -2.50 6.71 0.77
CA SER A 119 -1.40 7.65 0.53
C SER A 119 -1.82 9.07 0.92
N GLY A 120 -0.84 9.97 1.12
CA GLY A 120 -1.09 11.38 1.41
C GLY A 120 -1.98 12.05 0.35
N ALA A 121 -1.67 11.86 -0.93
CA ALA A 121 -2.44 12.43 -2.04
C ALA A 121 -3.91 11.92 -2.07
N THR A 122 -4.14 10.63 -1.78
CA THR A 122 -5.52 10.12 -1.66
C THR A 122 -6.24 10.69 -0.43
N GLY A 123 -5.51 11.04 0.63
CA GLY A 123 -6.05 11.71 1.81
C GLY A 123 -6.49 13.14 1.49
N GLU A 124 -5.65 13.90 0.78
CA GLU A 124 -5.96 15.24 0.28
C GLU A 124 -7.24 15.20 -0.59
N TYR A 125 -7.30 14.27 -1.54
CA TYR A 125 -8.48 14.07 -2.38
C TYR A 125 -9.73 13.73 -1.57
N ALA A 126 -9.65 12.77 -0.65
CA ALA A 126 -10.77 12.39 0.20
C ALA A 126 -11.29 13.57 1.05
N GLY A 127 -10.38 14.38 1.61
CA GLY A 127 -10.72 15.59 2.34
C GLY A 127 -11.45 16.62 1.48
N LEU A 128 -10.95 16.92 0.27
CA LEU A 128 -11.62 17.82 -0.66
C LEU A 128 -12.99 17.30 -1.10
N ARG A 129 -13.14 15.97 -1.28
CA ARG A 129 -14.43 15.34 -1.56
C ARG A 129 -15.40 15.47 -0.39
N ALA A 130 -14.93 15.32 0.84
CA ALA A 130 -15.74 15.52 2.04
C ALA A 130 -16.23 16.97 2.17
N ILE A 131 -15.34 17.96 1.95
CA ILE A 131 -15.68 19.39 1.94
C ILE A 131 -16.75 19.68 0.88
N ARG A 132 -16.57 19.16 -0.34
CA ARG A 132 -17.53 19.35 -1.44
C ARG A 132 -18.89 18.72 -1.14
N ALA A 133 -18.90 17.51 -0.59
CA ALA A 133 -20.14 16.84 -0.18
C ALA A 133 -20.86 17.63 0.93
N TYR A 134 -20.11 18.15 1.89
CA TYR A 134 -20.65 19.02 2.93
C TYR A 134 -21.28 20.30 2.35
N GLN A 135 -20.57 21.03 1.49
CA GLN A 135 -21.09 22.25 0.85
C GLN A 135 -22.37 21.96 0.05
N ALA A 136 -22.41 20.85 -0.69
CA ALA A 136 -23.59 20.44 -1.42
C ALA A 136 -24.78 20.14 -0.49
N ALA A 137 -24.55 19.50 0.65
CA ALA A 137 -25.58 19.26 1.67
C ALA A 137 -26.12 20.54 2.31
N GLN A 138 -25.32 21.61 2.35
CA GLN A 138 -25.75 22.94 2.80
C GLN A 138 -26.42 23.79 1.70
N GLY A 139 -26.57 23.26 0.47
CA GLY A 139 -27.09 24.01 -0.67
C GLY A 139 -26.10 25.00 -1.30
N GLU A 140 -24.81 24.90 -0.96
CA GLU A 140 -23.74 25.78 -1.43
C GLU A 140 -22.83 25.10 -2.47
N ALA A 141 -23.38 24.20 -3.28
CA ALA A 141 -22.63 23.40 -4.26
C ALA A 141 -21.89 24.23 -5.32
N ASN A 142 -22.23 25.51 -5.46
CA ASN A 142 -21.59 26.47 -6.36
C ASN A 142 -20.23 26.98 -5.83
N ARG A 143 -19.82 26.64 -4.59
CA ARG A 143 -18.50 26.96 -4.05
C ARG A 143 -17.47 25.95 -4.53
N ASP A 144 -16.85 26.19 -5.69
CA ASP A 144 -15.92 25.24 -6.34
C ASP A 144 -14.48 25.76 -6.50
N VAL A 145 -14.19 26.95 -5.97
CA VAL A 145 -12.84 27.55 -5.99
C VAL A 145 -12.04 27.09 -4.77
N CYS A 146 -10.88 26.45 -5.01
CA CYS A 146 -9.90 26.09 -3.99
C CYS A 146 -8.68 27.02 -4.08
N LEU A 147 -8.33 27.68 -2.97
CA LEU A 147 -7.15 28.55 -2.91
C LEU A 147 -5.92 27.72 -2.54
N ILE A 148 -4.94 27.64 -3.44
CA ILE A 148 -3.72 26.84 -3.26
C ILE A 148 -2.50 27.77 -3.33
N PRO A 149 -1.69 27.88 -2.25
CA PRO A 149 -0.44 28.63 -2.29
C PRO A 149 0.55 28.03 -3.29
N VAL A 150 1.33 28.88 -3.97
CA VAL A 150 2.35 28.45 -4.95
C VAL A 150 3.46 27.58 -4.35
N SER A 151 3.62 27.58 -3.02
CA SER A 151 4.58 26.76 -2.29
C SER A 151 4.05 25.40 -1.85
N ALA A 152 2.78 25.09 -2.14
CA ALA A 152 2.17 23.82 -1.79
C ALA A 152 2.88 22.65 -2.48
N HIS A 153 2.75 21.45 -1.91
CA HIS A 153 3.28 20.24 -2.53
C HIS A 153 2.55 19.97 -3.86
N GLY A 154 3.23 19.34 -4.81
CA GLY A 154 2.70 19.12 -6.16
C GLY A 154 1.51 18.15 -6.23
N THR A 155 1.13 17.52 -5.11
CA THR A 155 -0.08 16.68 -5.00
C THR A 155 -1.34 17.48 -4.73
N ASN A 156 -1.21 18.72 -4.25
CA ASN A 156 -2.33 19.57 -3.88
C ASN A 156 -3.15 20.10 -5.08
N PRO A 157 -2.55 20.67 -6.16
CA PRO A 157 -3.29 21.07 -7.35
C PRO A 157 -3.70 19.89 -8.23
#